data_AF-A0A7W1JQI6-F1
#
_entry.id   AF-A0A7W1JQI6-F1
#
_cell.length_a   1.000
_cell.length_b   1.000
_cell.length_c   1.000
_cell.angle_alpha   90.00
_cell.angle_beta   90.00
_cell.angle_gamma   90.00
#
_symmetry.space_group_name_H-M   'P 1'
#
loop_
_entity.id
_entity.type
_entity.pdbx_description
1 polymer ?
#
loop_
_entity_poly.entity_id
_entity_poly.type
_entity_poly.pdbx_seq_one_letter_code
_entity_poly.pdbx_strand_id
1 'polypeptide(L)'
;MKFFYRISLVIASIFVTYLYATAPPARNFPQPDSAKILFFHAPEAMLCTLFFLWGAIMAGRYLRTRDMAFDIRSLASIEMGMLLCLLATTTGMVFAYEQWSV
;
A
#
# COMPACT_ATOMS: atom_id res chain seq x y z
N MET A 1 -20.56 -6.17 -18.53
CA MET A 1 -19.22 -5.56 -18.38
C MET A 1 -18.70 -5.50 -16.94
N LYS A 2 -19.48 -5.03 -15.95
CA LYS A 2 -18.98 -4.88 -14.57
C LYS A 2 -18.55 -6.19 -13.87
N PHE A 3 -19.20 -7.29 -14.23
CA PHE A 3 -18.90 -8.62 -13.68
C PHE A 3 -17.55 -9.17 -14.18
N PHE A 4 -17.26 -9.02 -15.48
CA PHE A 4 -16.03 -9.52 -16.09
C PHE A 4 -14.77 -8.82 -15.56
N TYR A 5 -14.80 -7.49 -15.33
CA TYR A 5 -13.62 -6.82 -14.77
C TYR A 5 -13.36 -7.24 -13.32
N ARG A 6 -14.40 -7.51 -12.52
CA ARG A 6 -14.24 -7.97 -11.13
C ARG A 6 -13.56 -9.32 -11.07
N ILE A 7 -14.00 -10.26 -11.91
CA ILE A 7 -13.37 -11.57 -12.04
C ILE A 7 -11.92 -11.42 -12.50
N SER A 8 -11.68 -10.59 -13.50
CA SER A 8 -10.32 -10.32 -13.98
C SER A 8 -9.41 -9.74 -12.90
N LEU A 9 -9.90 -8.83 -12.06
CA LEU A 9 -9.13 -8.26 -10.95
C LEU A 9 -8.80 -9.30 -9.89
N VAL A 10 -9.76 -10.17 -9.55
CA VAL A 10 -9.53 -11.25 -8.58
C VAL A 10 -8.49 -12.24 -9.12
N ILE A 11 -8.62 -12.64 -10.38
CA ILE A 11 -7.64 -13.53 -11.04
C ILE A 11 -6.26 -12.89 -11.06
N ALA A 12 -6.17 -11.61 -11.42
CA ALA A 12 -4.90 -10.88 -11.42
C ALA A 12 -4.29 -10.81 -10.02
N SER A 13 -5.09 -10.55 -8.99
CA SER A 13 -4.62 -10.54 -7.60
C SER A 13 -4.09 -11.90 -7.16
N ILE A 14 -4.84 -12.99 -7.43
CA ILE A 14 -4.40 -14.36 -7.10
C ILE A 14 -3.10 -14.69 -7.82
N PHE A 15 -3.00 -14.32 -9.10
CA PHE A 15 -1.81 -14.56 -9.91
C PHE A 15 -0.59 -13.82 -9.36
N VAL A 16 -0.73 -12.53 -9.01
CA VAL A 16 0.35 -11.75 -8.40
C VAL A 16 0.77 -12.34 -7.05
N THR A 17 -0.17 -12.74 -6.21
CA THR A 17 0.13 -13.41 -4.93
C THR A 17 0.90 -14.72 -5.14
N TYR A 18 0.51 -15.52 -6.13
CA TYR A 18 1.22 -16.74 -6.49
C TYR A 18 2.67 -16.46 -6.91
N LEU A 19 2.88 -15.45 -7.77
CA LEU A 19 4.23 -15.04 -8.21
C LEU A 19 5.11 -14.63 -7.02
N TYR A 20 4.56 -13.88 -6.06
CA TYR A 20 5.29 -13.47 -4.85
C TYR A 20 5.64 -14.66 -3.94
N ALA A 21 4.74 -15.63 -3.81
CA ALA A 21 5.00 -16.84 -3.01
C ALA A 21 6.18 -17.66 -3.57
N THR A 22 6.29 -17.73 -4.90
CA THR A 22 7.35 -18.45 -5.61
C THR A 22 8.61 -17.62 -5.89
N ALA A 23 8.68 -16.39 -5.41
CA ALA A 23 9.84 -15.52 -5.62
C ALA A 23 11.11 -16.15 -5.01
N PRO A 24 12.27 -16.08 -5.70
CA PRO A 24 13.50 -16.65 -5.19
C PRO A 24 13.94 -15.92 -3.92
N PRO A 25 14.62 -16.62 -2.99
CA PRO A 25 15.11 -16.03 -1.75
C PRO A 25 16.13 -14.92 -2.04
N ALA A 26 16.14 -13.88 -1.19
CA ALA A 26 17.03 -12.75 -1.38
C ALA A 26 18.46 -13.10 -0.95
N ARG A 27 19.43 -12.77 -1.81
CA ARG A 27 20.86 -12.89 -1.48
C ARG A 27 21.23 -11.80 -0.46
N ASN A 28 21.98 -12.17 0.57
CA ASN A 28 22.45 -11.29 1.66
C ASN A 28 21.37 -10.82 2.65
N PHE A 29 20.22 -11.49 2.70
CA PHE A 29 19.27 -11.32 3.81
C PHE A 29 19.65 -12.29 4.94
N PRO A 30 19.60 -11.89 6.23
CA PRO A 30 19.88 -12.79 7.35
C PRO A 30 19.04 -14.07 7.31
N GLN A 31 17.77 -13.95 6.91
CA GLN A 31 16.88 -15.05 6.58
C GLN A 31 16.37 -14.87 5.14
N PRO A 32 16.95 -15.56 4.14
CA PRO A 32 16.67 -15.30 2.72
C PRO A 32 15.20 -15.37 2.30
N ASP A 33 14.38 -16.19 2.98
CA ASP A 33 12.94 -16.30 2.73
C ASP A 33 12.11 -15.18 3.38
N SER A 34 12.57 -14.55 4.47
CA SER A 34 11.82 -13.49 5.15
C SER A 34 11.79 -12.19 4.35
N ALA A 35 12.73 -12.01 3.40
CA ALA A 35 12.77 -10.89 2.46
C ALA A 35 11.48 -10.73 1.63
N LYS A 36 10.65 -11.77 1.53
CA LYS A 36 9.35 -11.71 0.84
C LYS A 36 8.39 -10.69 1.48
N ILE A 37 8.61 -10.29 2.73
CA ILE A 37 7.85 -9.21 3.38
C ILE A 37 7.93 -7.88 2.61
N LEU A 38 9.02 -7.62 1.88
CA LEU A 38 9.17 -6.41 1.06
C LEU A 38 8.10 -6.29 -0.03
N PHE A 39 7.60 -7.41 -0.54
CA PHE A 39 6.51 -7.41 -1.53
C PHE A 39 5.19 -6.91 -0.95
N PHE A 40 5.03 -6.92 0.37
CA PHE A 40 3.90 -6.33 1.07
C PHE A 40 4.23 -4.92 1.57
N HIS A 41 5.38 -4.76 2.23
CA HIS A 41 5.79 -3.51 2.86
C HIS A 41 6.08 -2.35 1.89
N ALA A 42 6.81 -2.62 0.81
CA ALA A 42 7.20 -1.53 -0.10
C ALA A 42 5.97 -0.93 -0.84
N PRO A 43 5.05 -1.73 -1.41
CA PRO A 43 3.87 -1.17 -2.08
C PRO A 43 2.94 -0.40 -1.16
N GLU A 44 2.69 -0.87 0.06
CA GLU A 44 1.80 -0.18 1.00
C GLU A 44 2.38 1.17 1.46
N ALA A 45 3.69 1.26 1.68
CA ALA A 45 4.34 2.52 2.05
C ALA A 45 4.26 3.55 0.92
N MET A 46 4.45 3.11 -0.34
CA MET A 46 4.29 3.97 -1.51
C MET A 46 2.83 4.42 -1.69
N LEU A 47 1.87 3.50 -1.55
CA LEU A 47 0.45 3.83 -1.65
C LEU A 47 0.00 4.78 -0.53
N CYS A 48 0.44 4.54 0.71
CA CYS A 48 0.21 5.41 1.86
C CYS A 48 0.61 6.86 1.52
N THR A 49 1.83 7.03 1.00
CA THR A 49 2.36 8.34 0.58
C THR A 49 1.48 8.98 -0.50
N LEU A 50 1.08 8.20 -1.51
CA LEU A 50 0.23 8.69 -2.60
C LEU A 50 -1.16 9.11 -2.11
N PHE A 51 -1.76 8.36 -1.18
CA PHE A 51 -3.06 8.68 -0.60
C PHE A 51 -3.02 9.95 0.25
N PHE A 52 -1.99 10.11 1.09
CA PHE A 52 -1.82 11.37 1.85
C PHE A 52 -1.55 12.56 0.93
N LEU A 53 -0.70 12.40 -0.09
CA LEU A 53 -0.44 13.45 -1.06
C LEU A 53 -1.73 13.83 -1.81
N TRP A 54 -2.50 12.85 -2.27
CA TRP A 54 -3.77 13.10 -2.94
C TRP A 54 -4.79 13.77 -2.01
N GLY A 55 -4.88 13.34 -0.75
CA GLY A 55 -5.68 13.96 0.29
C GLY A 55 -5.33 15.44 0.48
N ALA A 56 -4.04 15.77 0.54
CA ALA A 56 -3.55 17.14 0.65
C ALA A 56 -3.90 17.98 -0.59
N ILE A 57 -3.75 17.43 -1.80
CA ILE A 57 -4.13 18.12 -3.05
C ILE A 57 -5.64 18.41 -3.05
N MET A 58 -6.49 17.43 -2.69
CA MET A 58 -7.95 17.61 -2.63
C MET A 58 -8.35 18.62 -1.56
N ALA A 59 -7.74 18.59 -0.36
CA ALA A 59 -7.97 19.60 0.68
C ALA A 59 -7.61 21.00 0.18
N GLY A 60 -6.46 21.15 -0.50
CA GLY A 60 -6.06 22.43 -1.11
C GLY A 60 -7.06 22.93 -2.15
N ARG A 61 -7.65 22.03 -2.94
CA ARG A 61 -8.72 22.37 -3.89
C ARG A 61 -10.02 22.79 -3.19
N TYR A 62 -10.40 22.12 -2.10
CA TYR A 62 -11.54 22.52 -1.28
C TYR A 62 -11.34 23.93 -0.72
N LEU A 63 -10.17 24.24 -0.14
CA LEU A 63 -9.91 25.57 0.43
C LEU A 63 -10.06 26.70 -0.61
N ARG A 64 -9.68 26.44 -1.87
CA ARG A 64 -9.78 27.39 -2.98
C ARG A 64 -11.20 27.53 -3.54
N THR A 65 -11.94 26.43 -3.66
CA THR A 65 -13.22 26.39 -4.39
C THR A 65 -14.44 26.38 -3.48
N ARG A 66 -14.26 25.97 -2.22
CA ARG A 66 -15.32 25.65 -1.24
C ARG A 66 -16.31 24.59 -1.74
N ASP A 67 -15.92 23.79 -2.72
CA ASP A 67 -16.71 22.66 -3.21
C ASP A 67 -16.50 21.44 -2.30
N MET A 68 -17.57 21.06 -1.60
CA MET A 68 -17.61 19.91 -0.68
C MET A 68 -17.22 18.59 -1.34
N ALA A 69 -17.34 18.45 -2.66
CA ALA A 69 -16.89 17.24 -3.35
C ALA A 69 -15.38 17.01 -3.17
N PHE A 70 -14.56 18.07 -3.06
CA PHE A 70 -13.13 17.94 -2.79
C PHE A 70 -12.84 17.60 -1.33
N ASP A 71 -13.64 18.09 -0.39
CA ASP A 71 -13.51 17.75 1.03
C ASP A 71 -13.76 16.25 1.27
N ILE A 72 -14.85 15.72 0.71
CA ILE A 72 -15.18 14.28 0.79
C ILE A 72 -14.08 13.41 0.17
N ARG A 73 -13.53 13.83 -0.98
CA ARG A 73 -12.41 13.12 -1.62
C ARG A 73 -11.14 13.17 -0.77
N SER A 74 -10.89 14.29 -0.11
CA SER A 74 -9.76 14.43 0.81
C SER A 74 -9.91 13.46 1.98
N LEU A 75 -11.06 13.48 2.66
CA LEU A 75 -11.36 12.57 3.78
C LEU A 75 -11.16 11.10 3.41
N ALA A 76 -11.78 10.64 2.32
CA ALA A 76 -11.64 9.26 1.86
C ALA A 76 -10.18 8.89 1.55
N SER A 77 -9.38 9.84 1.06
CA SER A 77 -7.95 9.62 0.79
C SER A 77 -7.15 9.52 2.08
N ILE A 78 -7.45 10.36 3.08
CA ILE A 78 -6.80 10.32 4.39
C ILE A 78 -7.14 9.03 5.13
N GLU A 79 -8.39 8.55 5.09
CA GLU A 79 -8.77 7.27 5.71
C GLU A 79 -7.97 6.10 5.13
N MET A 80 -7.87 6.03 3.80
CA MET A 80 -7.07 5.00 3.13
C MET A 80 -5.58 5.14 3.43
N GLY A 81 -5.06 6.37 3.45
CA GLY A 81 -3.68 6.67 3.83
C GLY A 81 -3.36 6.23 5.25
N MET A 82 -4.25 6.49 6.21
CA MET A 82 -4.10 6.09 7.61
C MET A 82 -4.09 4.57 7.78
N LEU A 83 -4.99 3.86 7.10
CA LEU A 83 -5.01 2.40 7.10
C LEU A 83 -3.69 1.83 6.58
N LEU A 84 -3.20 2.34 5.44
CA LEU A 84 -1.93 1.91 4.87
C LEU A 84 -0.73 2.33 5.72
N CYS A 85 -0.81 3.46 6.43
CA CYS A 85 0.22 3.92 7.35
C CYS A 85 0.39 2.96 8.53
N LEU A 86 -0.72 2.51 9.12
CA LEU A 86 -0.69 1.52 10.19
C LEU A 86 -0.10 0.21 9.70
N LEU A 87 -0.54 -0.28 8.53
CA LEU A 87 0.02 -1.49 7.93
C LEU A 87 1.52 -1.36 7.65
N ALA A 88 1.93 -0.31 6.93
CA ALA A 88 3.33 0.00 6.64
C ALA A 88 4.20 0.09 7.89
N THR A 89 3.67 0.66 8.98
CA THR A 89 4.38 0.75 10.25
C THR A 89 4.55 -0.64 10.87
N THR A 90 3.49 -1.43 10.92
CA THR A 90 3.53 -2.77 11.52
C THR A 90 4.43 -3.74 10.76
N THR A 91 4.32 -3.78 9.44
CA THR A 91 5.17 -4.62 8.58
C THR A 91 6.61 -4.10 8.54
N GLY A 92 6.81 -2.79 8.63
CA GLY A 92 8.11 -2.15 8.69
C GLY A 92 8.88 -2.53 9.95
N MET A 93 8.20 -2.61 11.09
CA MET A 93 8.77 -3.14 12.33
C MET A 93 9.22 -4.60 12.16
N VAL A 94 8.39 -5.45 11.54
CA VAL A 94 8.77 -6.85 11.27
C VAL A 94 9.97 -6.94 10.34
N PHE A 95 10.00 -6.14 9.27
CA PHE A 95 11.15 -6.08 8.36
C PHE A 95 12.43 -5.61 9.07
N ALA A 96 12.35 -4.56 9.89
CA ALA A 96 13.49 -4.03 10.62
C ALA A 96 14.05 -5.07 11.60
N TYR A 97 13.19 -5.81 12.28
CA TYR A 97 13.57 -6.90 13.16
C TYR A 97 14.32 -8.00 12.39
N GLU A 98 13.77 -8.46 11.26
CA GLU A 98 14.36 -9.53 10.44
C GLU A 98 15.69 -9.14 9.78
N GLN A 99 15.81 -7.90 9.31
CA GLN A 99 16.96 -7.44 8.54
C GLN A 99 18.07 -6.82 9.41
N TRP A 100 17.69 -6.11 10.47
CA TRP A 100 18.60 -5.29 11.28
C TRP A 100 18.58 -5.61 12.78
N SER A 101 17.67 -6.49 13.23
CA SER A 101 17.54 -6.87 14.65
C SER A 101 17.26 -5.68 15.58
N VAL A 102 16.47 -4.72 15.10
CA VAL A 102 16.01 -3.52 15.85
C VAL A 102 14.49 -3.41 15.87
#